data_AF-A0A1A8TLS4-F1
#
_entry.id   AF-A0A1A8TLS4-F1
#
_cell.length_a   1.000
_cell.length_b   1.000
_cell.length_c   1.000
_cell.angle_alpha   90.00
_cell.angle_beta   90.00
_cell.angle_gamma   90.00
#
_symmetry.space_group_name_H-M   'P 1'
#
loop_
_entity.id
_entity.type
_entity.pdbx_description
1 polymer ?
#
loop_
_entity_poly.entity_id
_entity_poly.type
_entity_poly.pdbx_seq_one_letter_code
_entity_poly.pdbx_strand_id
1 'polypeptide(L)'
;MKALGYVGTLVLGGVLTYGALELGLLPNSGASQDNGVAASGEKEPLYWVAPMDPNYRRDGPGKSPMGMDLIPFYGDEGGEQMGAGTISIAPEVVNNLGVRTGLAEQGQLSTHIRTVGYLGYNEEQVVHVHPRVDGWIEKSFIKTNGDQVEQGAPLFDLYSPTLVNAQEEFVFALGRKDSRMIKAAEERLQALQVPQSFIDRLKKTRQVSQTVRFYAPRSGVVDNLSIQDGFYVTPAKTLMSIADLSELWLEAEVFERQASWVKVGQSVTAELDFLPGQRFQSTVDFIYPTLDANTRTLKVRVRLANPDGRLKPKMFAHIDINASRDTQTLLVPKEAVIRGAKQNRVVLALGEGRFKSVEVQVGAFSDEQAEILAGLQAGDRVVTSAQFLLDSESSKTSDFKRMAAQENMPEMDMSSAEQQTPPENVWVNASVNSIDLSNGKLNVNHAAIPEWNWPEMTMDFHAAEWLDLEALPLNTPLQLEVIRESSTRYVVSDFLSSDGQ
;
A
#
# COMPACT_ATOMS: atom_id res chain seq x y z
N MET A 1 -46.12 29.22 39.97
CA MET A 1 -45.26 30.40 39.71
C MET A 1 -45.25 30.60 38.20
N LYS A 2 -46.17 31.39 37.63
CA LYS A 2 -45.97 32.78 37.13
C LYS A 2 -44.60 33.00 36.46
N ALA A 3 -44.42 33.61 35.27
CA ALA A 3 -45.20 34.00 34.09
C ALA A 3 -44.30 34.98 33.27
N LEU A 4 -44.41 34.96 31.93
CA LEU A 4 -44.01 36.01 30.95
C LEU A 4 -42.51 36.36 30.84
N GLY A 5 -41.89 36.57 29.67
CA GLY A 5 -42.38 36.94 28.33
C GLY A 5 -41.84 38.34 27.97
N TYR A 6 -41.02 38.48 26.92
CA TYR A 6 -40.82 39.76 26.22
C TYR A 6 -40.39 39.54 24.76
N VAL A 7 -41.35 39.79 23.87
CA VAL A 7 -41.17 40.17 22.47
C VAL A 7 -41.32 41.69 22.42
N GLY A 8 -40.46 42.39 21.68
CA GLY A 8 -40.54 43.83 21.50
C GLY A 8 -39.85 44.29 20.22
N THR A 9 -40.67 44.52 19.19
CA THR A 9 -40.36 45.22 17.94
C THR A 9 -40.24 46.74 18.15
N LEU A 10 -39.33 47.42 17.43
CA LEU A 10 -39.54 48.81 17.00
C LEU A 10 -38.62 49.20 15.82
N VAL A 11 -39.24 49.72 14.78
CA VAL A 11 -38.70 50.28 13.53
C VAL A 11 -38.81 51.82 13.59
N LEU A 12 -37.99 52.50 12.76
CA LEU A 12 -38.06 53.89 12.27
C LEU A 12 -37.30 55.00 13.01
N GLY A 13 -36.36 55.61 12.27
CA GLY A 13 -35.83 56.95 12.49
C GLY A 13 -34.92 57.34 11.31
N GLY A 14 -35.42 58.18 10.40
CA GLY A 14 -34.70 58.68 9.23
C GLY A 14 -34.28 60.16 9.36
N VAL A 15 -33.21 60.48 8.61
CA VAL A 15 -32.86 61.75 7.92
C VAL A 15 -32.64 63.02 8.76
N LEU A 16 -31.43 63.63 8.67
CA LEU A 16 -31.17 65.01 8.16
C LEU A 16 -29.83 65.60 8.62
N THR A 17 -28.91 65.82 7.67
CA THR A 17 -27.95 66.95 7.54
C THR A 17 -27.54 66.96 6.05
N TYR A 18 -28.07 67.80 5.14
CA TYR A 18 -27.86 69.25 4.96
C TYR A 18 -26.36 69.62 5.06
N GLY A 19 -25.66 70.17 4.08
CA GLY A 19 -25.95 70.63 2.72
C GLY A 19 -24.71 71.39 2.22
N ALA A 20 -24.35 71.24 0.95
CA ALA A 20 -23.57 72.20 0.19
C ALA A 20 -23.91 72.00 -1.30
N LEU A 21 -24.67 72.95 -1.82
CA LEU A 21 -25.18 73.05 -3.18
C LEU A 21 -24.83 74.45 -3.69
N GLU A 22 -24.84 74.57 -5.02
CA GLU A 22 -24.78 75.77 -5.88
C GLU A 22 -23.41 75.92 -6.59
N LEU A 23 -23.32 76.04 -7.91
CA LEU A 23 -24.25 76.64 -8.88
C LEU A 23 -23.83 76.29 -10.34
N GLY A 24 -24.78 76.12 -11.28
CA GLY A 24 -24.52 76.44 -12.69
C GLY A 24 -25.20 75.63 -13.82
N LEU A 25 -26.47 75.96 -14.13
CA LEU A 25 -27.12 76.10 -15.46
C LEU A 25 -26.95 75.06 -16.61
N LEU A 26 -28.09 74.54 -17.11
CA LEU A 26 -28.34 73.98 -18.46
C LEU A 26 -28.64 75.12 -19.48
N PRO A 27 -28.62 74.98 -20.83
CA PRO A 27 -28.90 73.77 -21.64
C PRO A 27 -28.13 73.56 -22.99
N ASN A 28 -28.29 72.35 -23.54
CA ASN A 28 -28.27 71.86 -24.94
C ASN A 28 -27.89 72.82 -26.11
N SER A 29 -26.84 72.51 -26.90
CA SER A 29 -26.88 72.23 -28.37
C SER A 29 -25.51 72.37 -29.08
N GLY A 30 -25.14 71.35 -29.88
CA GLY A 30 -24.34 71.41 -31.12
C GLY A 30 -22.88 71.88 -31.07
N ALA A 31 -21.92 70.95 -31.25
CA ALA A 31 -20.90 70.99 -32.32
C ALA A 31 -19.79 69.95 -32.08
N SER A 32 -19.39 69.35 -33.20
CA SER A 32 -18.30 68.41 -33.43
C SER A 32 -16.95 68.86 -32.85
N GLN A 33 -16.21 67.97 -32.18
CA GLN A 33 -14.76 67.78 -32.39
C GLN A 33 -14.18 66.59 -31.60
N ASP A 34 -13.61 65.68 -32.39
CA ASP A 34 -12.32 65.00 -32.21
C ASP A 34 -12.06 64.13 -30.97
N ASN A 35 -12.15 62.81 -31.20
CA ASN A 35 -11.61 61.77 -30.33
C ASN A 35 -10.09 61.69 -30.53
N GLY A 36 -9.33 62.27 -29.62
CA GLY A 36 -7.90 61.96 -29.43
C GLY A 36 -7.75 60.57 -28.80
N VAL A 37 -7.66 59.54 -29.62
CA VAL A 37 -7.25 58.18 -29.21
C VAL A 37 -5.77 58.21 -28.85
N ALA A 38 -5.45 57.86 -27.61
CA ALA A 38 -4.10 57.59 -27.16
C ALA A 38 -3.48 56.44 -27.98
N ALA A 39 -2.38 56.74 -28.65
CA ALA A 39 -1.61 55.81 -29.46
C ALA A 39 -1.00 54.69 -28.58
N SER A 40 -1.53 53.48 -28.74
CA SER A 40 -0.79 52.24 -28.49
C SER A 40 0.27 52.10 -29.59
N GLY A 41 1.55 51.95 -29.22
CA GLY A 41 2.60 51.68 -30.20
C GLY A 41 2.30 50.44 -31.04
N GLU A 42 2.10 50.64 -32.34
CA GLU A 42 1.93 49.56 -33.32
C GLU A 42 3.24 48.78 -33.45
N LYS A 43 3.21 47.49 -33.13
CA LYS A 43 4.33 46.57 -33.40
C LYS A 43 4.42 46.35 -34.91
N GLU A 44 5.61 46.54 -35.49
CA GLU A 44 5.86 46.24 -36.89
C GLU A 44 5.78 44.71 -37.12
N PRO A 45 5.00 44.23 -38.11
CA PRO A 45 4.93 42.81 -38.43
C PRO A 45 6.24 42.30 -39.01
N LEU A 46 6.70 41.12 -38.56
CA LEU A 46 8.01 40.55 -38.93
C LEU A 46 8.04 40.12 -40.40
N TYR A 47 6.95 39.54 -40.91
CA TYR A 47 6.73 39.22 -42.32
C TYR A 47 5.23 38.95 -42.56
N TRP A 48 4.82 38.87 -43.82
CA TRP A 48 3.44 38.66 -44.27
C TRP A 48 3.31 37.29 -44.97
N VAL A 49 2.28 36.51 -44.63
CA VAL A 49 2.05 35.15 -45.16
C VAL A 49 0.75 35.04 -45.93
N ALA A 50 0.69 34.10 -46.88
CA ALA A 50 -0.55 33.77 -47.58
C ALA A 50 -1.46 32.88 -46.70
N PRO A 51 -2.77 33.15 -46.60
CA PRO A 51 -3.69 32.38 -45.74
C PRO A 51 -3.75 30.87 -46.03
N MET A 52 -3.41 30.47 -47.26
CA MET A 52 -3.51 29.09 -47.76
C MET A 52 -2.16 28.46 -48.12
N ASP A 53 -1.05 29.19 -48.02
CA ASP A 53 0.29 28.67 -48.27
C ASP A 53 1.29 29.26 -47.26
N PRO A 54 1.60 28.54 -46.16
CA PRO A 54 2.53 28.97 -45.12
C PRO A 54 3.98 29.18 -45.61
N ASN A 55 4.33 28.66 -46.79
CA ASN A 55 5.68 28.78 -47.35
C ASN A 55 5.86 30.06 -48.17
N TYR A 56 4.78 30.76 -48.52
CA TYR A 56 4.85 32.04 -49.24
C TYR A 56 4.94 33.21 -48.25
N ARG A 57 6.14 33.82 -48.16
CA ARG A 57 6.47 34.92 -47.23
C ARG A 57 6.90 36.17 -47.98
N ARG A 58 6.50 37.35 -47.50
CA ARG A 58 6.97 38.65 -48.01
C ARG A 58 7.21 39.64 -46.86
N ASP A 59 8.09 40.61 -47.10
CA ASP A 59 8.48 41.61 -46.09
C ASP A 59 7.48 42.77 -45.96
N GLY A 60 6.40 42.79 -46.76
CA GLY A 60 5.42 43.86 -46.75
C GLY A 60 4.03 43.43 -47.19
N PRO A 61 3.00 44.27 -46.93
CA PRO A 61 1.62 44.01 -47.30
C PRO A 61 1.47 43.90 -48.82
N GLY A 62 0.62 42.97 -49.27
CA GLY A 62 0.38 42.76 -50.68
C GLY A 62 -0.57 41.60 -50.94
N LYS A 63 -0.71 41.23 -52.21
CA LYS A 63 -1.51 40.08 -52.63
C LYS A 63 -0.64 38.85 -52.88
N SER A 64 -1.15 37.70 -52.48
CA SER A 64 -0.62 36.39 -52.85
C SER A 64 -0.74 36.16 -54.38
N PRO A 65 -0.03 35.18 -54.96
CA PRO A 65 -0.18 34.80 -56.37
C PRO A 65 -1.62 34.39 -56.76
N MET A 66 -2.45 34.04 -55.76
CA MET A 66 -3.87 33.73 -55.91
C MET A 66 -4.81 34.93 -55.63
N GLY A 67 -4.28 36.15 -55.47
CA GLY A 67 -5.05 37.38 -55.40
C GLY A 67 -5.67 37.71 -54.03
N MET A 68 -5.42 36.90 -53.01
CA MET A 68 -5.85 37.14 -51.61
C MET A 68 -4.83 38.01 -50.88
N ASP A 69 -5.31 38.87 -49.98
CA ASP A 69 -4.47 39.76 -49.17
C ASP A 69 -3.63 38.93 -48.18
N LEU A 70 -2.36 39.28 -48.06
CA LEU A 70 -1.45 38.65 -47.11
C LEU A 70 -1.81 39.06 -45.68
N ILE A 71 -1.54 38.18 -44.71
CA ILE A 71 -1.83 38.42 -43.29
C ILE A 71 -0.50 38.73 -42.57
N PRO A 72 -0.45 39.77 -41.72
CA PRO A 72 0.75 40.12 -40.97
C PRO A 72 1.04 39.09 -39.87
N PHE A 73 2.27 38.59 -39.81
CA PHE A 73 2.74 37.67 -38.80
C PHE A 73 3.68 38.41 -37.82
N TYR A 74 3.30 38.42 -36.54
CA TYR A 74 3.97 39.21 -35.49
C TYR A 74 4.98 38.41 -34.64
N GLY A 75 5.27 37.16 -35.01
CA GLY A 75 6.05 36.25 -34.17
C GLY A 75 5.18 35.62 -33.07
N ASP A 76 5.48 34.38 -32.74
CA ASP A 76 4.80 33.64 -31.67
C ASP A 76 5.22 34.24 -30.32
N GLU A 77 4.31 34.94 -29.63
CA GLU A 77 4.52 35.34 -28.23
C GLU A 77 4.39 34.10 -27.33
N GLY A 78 5.42 33.26 -27.36
CA GLY A 78 5.50 32.02 -26.57
C GLY A 78 6.92 31.45 -26.47
N GLY A 79 7.93 32.25 -26.83
CA GLY A 79 9.33 31.86 -26.86
C GLY A 79 10.14 32.20 -25.61
N GLU A 80 9.52 32.28 -24.42
CA GLU A 80 10.32 31.94 -23.23
C GLU A 80 10.62 30.45 -23.35
N GLN A 81 11.86 30.03 -23.13
CA GLN A 81 12.27 28.62 -23.18
C GLN A 81 11.41 27.76 -22.23
N MET A 82 10.24 27.33 -22.73
CA MET A 82 9.36 26.43 -22.02
C MET A 82 10.14 25.14 -21.86
N GLY A 83 10.48 24.82 -20.60
CA GLY A 83 11.22 23.61 -20.26
C GLY A 83 10.62 22.40 -20.97
N ALA A 84 11.48 21.49 -21.42
CA ALA A 84 11.10 20.31 -22.19
C ALA A 84 9.84 19.64 -21.61
N GLY A 85 8.83 19.45 -22.47
CA GLY A 85 7.54 18.83 -22.15
C GLY A 85 6.45 19.71 -21.53
N THR A 86 6.65 21.03 -21.43
CA THR A 86 5.58 21.97 -21.10
C THR A 86 4.75 22.32 -22.33
N ILE A 87 3.43 22.24 -22.21
CA ILE A 87 2.45 22.67 -23.22
C ILE A 87 1.67 23.89 -22.73
N SER A 88 1.29 24.77 -23.66
CA SER A 88 0.41 25.91 -23.40
C SER A 88 -0.91 25.68 -24.13
N ILE A 89 -2.04 25.80 -23.42
CA ILE A 89 -3.38 25.61 -23.97
C ILE A 89 -4.20 26.88 -23.74
N ALA A 90 -4.92 27.31 -24.77
CA ALA A 90 -5.79 28.46 -24.69
C ALA A 90 -6.83 28.31 -23.55
N PRO A 91 -7.08 29.36 -22.73
CA PRO A 91 -8.00 29.29 -21.60
C PRO A 91 -9.41 28.82 -21.94
N GLU A 92 -9.90 29.13 -23.15
CA GLU A 92 -11.21 28.67 -23.64
C GLU A 92 -11.27 27.13 -23.77
N VAL A 93 -10.19 26.50 -24.24
CA VAL A 93 -10.10 25.05 -24.39
C VAL A 93 -10.01 24.39 -23.01
N VAL A 94 -9.22 24.95 -22.10
CA VAL A 94 -9.13 24.48 -20.70
C VAL A 94 -10.50 24.52 -20.02
N ASN A 95 -11.26 25.59 -20.22
CA ASN A 95 -12.60 25.74 -19.66
C ASN A 95 -13.61 24.78 -20.31
N ASN A 96 -13.60 24.65 -21.64
CA ASN A 96 -14.48 23.72 -22.37
C ASN A 96 -14.20 22.27 -22.01
N LEU A 97 -12.95 21.94 -21.70
CA LEU A 97 -12.52 20.61 -21.28
C LEU A 97 -12.83 20.33 -19.79
N GLY A 98 -13.28 21.34 -19.04
CA GLY A 98 -13.65 21.21 -17.64
C GLY A 98 -12.48 20.77 -16.76
N VAL A 99 -11.28 21.31 -17.01
CA VAL A 99 -10.07 20.97 -16.28
C VAL A 99 -10.19 21.42 -14.83
N ARG A 100 -10.07 20.46 -13.90
CA ARG A 100 -10.05 20.66 -12.46
C ARG A 100 -8.64 20.37 -11.97
N THR A 101 -8.24 21.11 -10.94
CA THR A 101 -6.94 20.91 -10.29
C THR A 101 -7.13 20.56 -8.82
N GLY A 102 -6.20 19.79 -8.29
CA GLY A 102 -6.03 19.51 -6.87
C GLY A 102 -4.66 19.99 -6.41
N LEU A 103 -4.48 20.18 -5.12
CA LEU A 103 -3.19 20.49 -4.52
C LEU A 103 -2.50 19.21 -4.05
N ALA A 104 -1.19 19.15 -4.22
CA ALA A 104 -0.34 18.16 -3.58
C ALA A 104 -0.05 18.62 -2.15
N GLU A 105 -0.62 17.95 -1.16
CA GLU A 105 -0.56 18.36 0.25
C GLU A 105 0.13 17.30 1.09
N GLN A 106 0.85 17.73 2.12
CA GLN A 106 1.39 16.82 3.14
C GLN A 106 0.25 16.40 4.08
N GLY A 107 0.00 15.11 4.18
CA GLY A 107 -1.08 14.58 4.99
C GLY A 107 -0.84 13.14 5.44
N GLN A 108 -1.71 12.66 6.32
CA GLN A 108 -1.72 11.26 6.72
C GLN A 108 -2.70 10.50 5.82
N LEU A 109 -2.22 9.42 5.20
CA LEU A 109 -3.07 8.56 4.38
C LEU A 109 -3.96 7.71 5.29
N SER A 110 -5.23 8.09 5.43
CA SER A 110 -6.25 7.26 6.07
C SER A 110 -6.61 6.12 5.12
N THR A 111 -6.14 4.91 5.43
CA THR A 111 -6.52 3.71 4.69
C THR A 111 -7.52 2.90 5.49
N HIS A 112 -8.59 2.48 4.82
CA HIS A 112 -9.62 1.63 5.39
C HIS A 112 -9.49 0.25 4.77
N ILE A 113 -9.45 -0.79 5.60
CA ILE A 113 -9.52 -2.17 5.14
C ILE A 113 -10.95 -2.63 5.34
N ARG A 114 -11.70 -2.64 4.24
CA ARG A 114 -13.03 -3.24 4.19
C ARG A 114 -12.86 -4.73 3.92
N THR A 115 -13.27 -5.53 4.88
CA THR A 115 -13.26 -6.98 4.76
C THR A 115 -14.47 -7.61 5.42
N VAL A 116 -14.48 -8.92 5.44
CA VAL A 116 -15.50 -9.77 6.03
C VAL A 116 -14.90 -10.56 7.18
N GLY A 117 -15.75 -10.99 8.09
CA GLY A 117 -15.35 -11.89 9.15
C GLY A 117 -16.51 -12.68 9.73
N TYR A 118 -16.14 -13.62 10.59
CA TYR A 118 -17.08 -14.55 11.20
C TYR A 118 -17.02 -14.43 12.72
N LEU A 119 -18.19 -14.52 13.35
CA LEU A 119 -18.27 -14.56 14.80
C LEU A 119 -17.97 -15.98 15.27
N GLY A 120 -16.92 -16.15 16.06
CA GLY A 120 -16.58 -17.37 16.78
C GLY A 120 -16.94 -17.26 18.26
N TYR A 121 -16.97 -18.41 18.93
CA TYR A 121 -16.95 -18.43 20.39
C TYR A 121 -15.64 -17.81 20.88
N ASN A 122 -15.68 -17.15 22.03
CA ASN A 122 -14.45 -16.87 22.75
C ASN A 122 -13.90 -18.19 23.31
N GLU A 123 -12.88 -18.76 22.65
CA GLU A 123 -12.31 -20.05 23.06
C GLU A 123 -11.66 -20.00 24.46
N GLU A 124 -11.25 -18.82 24.95
CA GLU A 124 -10.77 -18.65 26.34
C GLU A 124 -11.90 -18.85 27.37
N GLN A 125 -13.16 -18.72 26.95
CA GLN A 125 -14.34 -18.87 27.78
C GLN A 125 -15.09 -20.19 27.58
N VAL A 126 -14.58 -21.09 26.74
CA VAL A 126 -15.15 -22.43 26.57
C VAL A 126 -14.62 -23.38 27.66
N VAL A 127 -15.52 -24.14 28.29
CA VAL A 127 -15.16 -25.23 29.20
C VAL A 127 -15.60 -26.56 28.60
N HIS A 128 -14.66 -27.50 28.51
CA HIS A 128 -14.97 -28.87 28.13
C HIS A 128 -15.25 -29.72 29.36
N VAL A 129 -16.38 -30.43 29.34
CA VAL A 129 -16.79 -31.33 30.41
C VAL A 129 -16.42 -32.75 30.03
N HIS A 130 -15.54 -33.36 30.80
CA HIS A 130 -15.07 -34.74 30.66
C HIS A 130 -15.40 -35.53 31.92
N PRO A 131 -15.73 -36.83 31.82
CA PRO A 131 -15.84 -37.65 33.02
C PRO A 131 -14.42 -37.99 33.51
N ARG A 132 -14.22 -38.13 34.83
CA ARG A 132 -12.92 -38.58 35.39
C ARG A 132 -12.77 -40.09 35.47
N VAL A 133 -13.88 -40.79 35.27
CA VAL A 133 -13.98 -42.25 35.31
C VAL A 133 -14.76 -42.71 34.09
N ASP A 134 -14.63 -43.98 33.76
CA ASP A 134 -15.53 -44.64 32.84
C ASP A 134 -16.85 -45.00 33.52
N GLY A 135 -17.94 -45.02 32.76
CA GLY A 135 -19.27 -45.27 33.31
C GLY A 135 -20.39 -45.08 32.30
N TRP A 136 -21.63 -45.20 32.79
CA TRP A 136 -22.84 -45.05 32.01
C TRP A 136 -23.61 -43.79 32.43
N ILE A 137 -24.04 -43.02 31.45
CA ILE A 137 -24.93 -41.88 31.67
C ILE A 137 -26.32 -42.41 31.93
N GLU A 138 -26.79 -42.31 33.17
CA GLU A 138 -28.13 -42.76 33.56
C GLU A 138 -29.18 -41.74 33.13
N LYS A 139 -28.85 -40.45 33.26
CA LYS A 139 -29.75 -39.36 32.92
C LYS A 139 -28.99 -38.11 32.52
N SER A 140 -29.23 -37.61 31.32
CA SER A 140 -28.80 -36.28 30.88
C SER A 140 -29.92 -35.28 31.14
N PHE A 141 -29.61 -34.20 31.84
CA PHE A 141 -30.55 -33.07 32.06
C PHE A 141 -30.56 -32.13 30.86
N ILE A 142 -29.45 -32.03 30.16
CA ILE A 142 -29.32 -31.27 28.92
C ILE A 142 -29.71 -32.16 27.75
N LYS A 143 -30.61 -31.68 26.90
CA LYS A 143 -31.17 -32.48 25.81
C LYS A 143 -30.80 -31.95 24.44
N THR A 144 -30.40 -30.68 24.31
CA THR A 144 -30.16 -30.08 23.00
C THR A 144 -28.95 -29.13 23.01
N ASN A 145 -28.25 -29.08 21.88
CA ASN A 145 -27.23 -28.06 21.64
C ASN A 145 -27.86 -26.68 21.58
N GLY A 146 -27.29 -25.72 22.28
CA GLY A 146 -27.87 -24.39 22.42
C GLY A 146 -28.67 -24.17 23.70
N ASP A 147 -28.87 -25.20 24.53
CA ASP A 147 -29.49 -25.05 25.85
C ASP A 147 -28.63 -24.11 26.73
N GLN A 148 -29.27 -23.14 27.37
CA GLN A 148 -28.62 -22.28 28.36
C GLN A 148 -28.51 -23.02 29.70
N VAL A 149 -27.33 -22.93 30.31
CA VAL A 149 -27.03 -23.52 31.62
C VAL A 149 -26.48 -22.44 32.55
N GLU A 150 -26.97 -22.44 33.79
CA GLU A 150 -26.41 -21.62 34.85
C GLU A 150 -25.32 -22.38 35.60
N GLN A 151 -24.37 -21.67 36.18
CA GLN A 151 -23.36 -22.26 37.05
C GLN A 151 -24.03 -23.04 38.20
N GLY A 152 -23.64 -24.29 38.39
CA GLY A 152 -24.22 -25.18 39.39
C GLY A 152 -25.51 -25.88 38.95
N ALA A 153 -26.00 -25.64 37.73
CA ALA A 153 -27.12 -26.40 37.18
C ALA A 153 -26.74 -27.89 36.97
N PRO A 154 -27.69 -28.83 37.15
CA PRO A 154 -27.42 -30.25 36.95
C PRO A 154 -27.19 -30.57 35.47
N LEU A 155 -26.10 -31.29 35.14
CA LEU A 155 -25.76 -31.68 33.77
C LEU A 155 -26.17 -33.11 33.46
N PHE A 156 -25.67 -34.07 34.23
CA PHE A 156 -25.95 -35.49 34.04
C PHE A 156 -25.74 -36.30 35.33
N ASP A 157 -26.38 -37.46 35.38
CA ASP A 157 -26.14 -38.52 36.37
C ASP A 157 -25.27 -39.60 35.75
N LEU A 158 -24.18 -39.96 36.43
CA LEU A 158 -23.22 -40.97 35.99
C LEU A 158 -23.21 -42.14 36.98
N TYR A 159 -23.42 -43.34 36.45
CA TYR A 159 -23.10 -44.60 37.14
C TYR A 159 -21.69 -45.03 36.77
N SER A 160 -20.84 -45.30 37.76
CA SER A 160 -19.51 -45.84 37.55
C SER A 160 -19.14 -46.79 38.70
N PRO A 161 -18.72 -48.03 38.40
CA PRO A 161 -18.20 -48.94 39.43
C PRO A 161 -17.06 -48.31 40.23
N THR A 162 -16.19 -47.53 39.58
CA THR A 162 -15.07 -46.84 40.22
C THR A 162 -15.53 -45.80 41.24
N LEU A 163 -16.63 -45.08 40.96
CA LEU A 163 -17.23 -44.16 41.93
C LEU A 163 -17.90 -44.88 43.09
N VAL A 164 -18.59 -46.00 42.84
CA VAL A 164 -19.22 -46.80 43.89
C VAL A 164 -18.15 -47.36 44.85
N ASN A 165 -17.08 -47.94 44.31
CA ASN A 165 -15.97 -48.46 45.12
C ASN A 165 -15.30 -47.37 45.96
N ALA A 166 -15.07 -46.18 45.37
CA ALA A 166 -14.48 -45.06 46.11
C ALA A 166 -15.40 -44.56 47.26
N GLN A 167 -16.72 -44.61 47.07
CA GLN A 167 -17.68 -44.30 48.13
C GLN A 167 -17.65 -45.35 49.25
N GLU A 168 -17.63 -46.64 48.90
CA GLU A 168 -17.54 -47.74 49.87
C GLU A 168 -16.27 -47.65 50.73
N GLU A 169 -15.13 -47.36 50.10
CA GLU A 169 -13.87 -47.12 50.82
C GLU A 169 -13.97 -45.95 51.81
N PHE A 170 -14.61 -44.84 51.40
CA PHE A 170 -14.81 -43.68 52.27
C PHE A 170 -15.74 -44.00 53.45
N VAL A 171 -16.85 -44.70 53.20
CA VAL A 171 -17.78 -45.14 54.26
C VAL A 171 -17.10 -46.13 55.22
N PHE A 172 -16.29 -47.03 54.70
CA PHE A 172 -15.49 -47.97 55.50
C PHE A 172 -14.49 -47.24 56.40
N ALA A 173 -13.78 -46.24 55.87
CA ALA A 173 -12.86 -45.41 56.65
C ALA A 173 -13.60 -44.63 57.75
N LEU A 174 -14.79 -44.08 57.47
CA LEU A 174 -15.64 -43.42 58.47
C LEU A 174 -16.07 -44.37 59.59
N GLY A 175 -16.30 -45.65 59.27
CA GLY A 175 -16.61 -46.69 60.26
C GLY A 175 -15.45 -46.97 61.23
N ARG A 176 -14.21 -46.95 60.72
CA ARG A 176 -12.99 -47.17 61.53
C ARG A 176 -12.56 -45.96 62.36
N LYS A 177 -13.09 -44.77 62.08
CA LYS A 177 -12.72 -43.49 62.73
C LYS A 177 -11.23 -43.14 62.59
N ASP A 178 -10.57 -43.64 61.55
CA ASP A 178 -9.18 -43.32 61.23
C ASP A 178 -9.13 -42.01 60.41
N SER A 179 -8.64 -40.93 61.02
CA SER A 179 -8.61 -39.61 60.39
C SER A 179 -7.75 -39.57 59.13
N ARG A 180 -6.66 -40.35 59.06
CA ARG A 180 -5.79 -40.40 57.89
C ARG A 180 -6.47 -41.10 56.73
N MET A 181 -7.12 -42.24 56.98
CA MET A 181 -7.86 -42.96 55.95
C MET A 181 -9.06 -42.18 55.43
N ILE A 182 -9.80 -41.52 56.33
CA ILE A 182 -10.94 -40.67 55.97
C ILE A 182 -10.47 -39.57 55.02
N LYS A 183 -9.38 -38.87 55.36
CA LYS A 183 -8.83 -37.80 54.53
C LYS A 183 -8.37 -38.33 53.17
N ALA A 184 -7.65 -39.45 53.13
CA ALA A 184 -7.18 -40.03 51.87
C ALA A 184 -8.35 -40.46 50.94
N ALA A 185 -9.41 -41.05 51.51
CA ALA A 185 -10.59 -41.44 50.74
C ALA A 185 -11.43 -40.22 50.29
N GLU A 186 -11.51 -39.17 51.12
CA GLU A 186 -12.13 -37.89 50.75
C GLU A 186 -11.39 -37.22 49.59
N GLU A 187 -10.05 -37.13 49.67
CA GLU A 187 -9.19 -36.61 48.60
C GLU A 187 -9.33 -37.43 47.31
N ARG A 188 -9.49 -38.76 47.41
CA ARG A 188 -9.75 -39.62 46.25
C ARG A 188 -11.09 -39.27 45.59
N LEU A 189 -12.16 -39.11 46.34
CA LEU A 189 -13.47 -38.71 45.80
C LEU A 189 -13.40 -37.33 45.12
N GLN A 190 -12.69 -36.37 45.74
CA GLN A 190 -12.46 -35.05 45.16
C GLN A 190 -11.64 -35.11 43.87
N ALA A 191 -10.61 -35.96 43.80
CA ALA A 191 -9.81 -36.18 42.59
C ALA A 191 -10.64 -36.75 41.43
N LEU A 192 -11.66 -37.55 41.73
CA LEU A 192 -12.64 -38.05 40.76
C LEU A 192 -13.74 -37.02 40.42
N GLN A 193 -13.59 -35.77 40.90
CA GLN A 193 -14.54 -34.66 40.72
C GLN A 193 -15.96 -34.94 41.25
N VAL A 194 -16.09 -35.80 42.26
CA VAL A 194 -17.36 -35.96 42.96
C VAL A 194 -17.71 -34.63 43.65
N PRO A 195 -18.92 -34.09 43.48
CA PRO A 195 -19.29 -32.81 44.08
C PRO A 195 -19.17 -32.83 45.61
N GLN A 196 -18.65 -31.75 46.20
CA GLN A 196 -18.49 -31.66 47.66
C GLN A 196 -19.82 -31.84 48.41
N SER A 197 -20.92 -31.33 47.85
CA SER A 197 -22.27 -31.52 48.41
C SER A 197 -22.70 -33.00 48.49
N PHE A 198 -22.20 -33.84 47.58
CA PHE A 198 -22.41 -35.28 47.60
C PHE A 198 -21.52 -35.96 48.65
N ILE A 199 -20.24 -35.56 48.73
CA ILE A 199 -19.29 -36.07 49.75
C ILE A 199 -19.79 -35.77 51.16
N ASP A 200 -20.26 -34.54 51.41
CA ASP A 200 -20.80 -34.12 52.71
C ASP A 200 -22.06 -34.91 53.10
N ARG A 201 -22.92 -35.22 52.12
CA ARG A 201 -24.09 -36.07 52.31
C ARG A 201 -23.66 -37.49 52.67
N LEU A 202 -22.75 -38.07 51.89
CA LEU A 202 -22.21 -39.41 52.13
C LEU A 202 -21.57 -39.53 53.52
N LYS A 203 -20.85 -38.49 53.96
CA LYS A 203 -20.25 -38.42 55.31
C LYS A 203 -21.28 -38.46 56.44
N LYS A 204 -22.44 -37.84 56.24
CA LYS A 204 -23.55 -37.80 57.21
C LYS A 204 -24.40 -39.06 57.19
N THR A 205 -24.80 -39.53 56.00
CA THR A 205 -25.75 -40.63 55.84
C THR A 205 -25.08 -42.00 55.85
N ARG A 206 -23.80 -42.07 55.45
CA ARG A 206 -23.05 -43.32 55.22
C ARG A 206 -23.72 -44.28 54.23
N GLN A 207 -24.52 -43.74 53.32
CA GLN A 207 -25.24 -44.48 52.30
C GLN A 207 -24.58 -44.25 50.94
N VAL A 208 -24.06 -45.31 50.35
CA VAL A 208 -23.48 -45.31 49.00
C VAL A 208 -24.59 -45.15 47.97
N SER A 209 -24.37 -44.32 46.96
CA SER A 209 -25.27 -44.18 45.81
C SER A 209 -24.64 -44.81 44.58
N GLN A 210 -25.46 -45.47 43.77
CA GLN A 210 -25.02 -45.97 42.46
C GLN A 210 -24.73 -44.81 41.50
N THR A 211 -25.51 -43.74 41.56
CA THR A 211 -25.37 -42.59 40.66
C THR A 211 -24.84 -41.36 41.38
N VAL A 212 -23.98 -40.62 40.68
CA VAL A 212 -23.46 -39.31 41.10
C VAL A 212 -23.90 -38.27 40.08
N ARG A 213 -24.47 -37.17 40.56
CA ARG A 213 -24.87 -36.03 39.74
C ARG A 213 -23.70 -35.07 39.54
N PHE A 214 -23.45 -34.65 38.31
CA PHE A 214 -22.46 -33.64 37.97
C PHE A 214 -23.14 -32.33 37.58
N TYR A 215 -22.47 -31.21 37.85
CA TYR A 215 -23.02 -29.86 37.74
C TYR A 215 -22.18 -28.97 36.80
N ALA A 216 -22.79 -27.92 36.28
CA ALA A 216 -22.14 -26.98 35.38
C ALA A 216 -21.06 -26.16 36.13
N PRO A 217 -19.79 -26.16 35.68
CA PRO A 217 -18.73 -25.39 36.32
C PRO A 217 -18.87 -23.88 36.10
N ARG A 218 -19.52 -23.46 35.01
CA ARG A 218 -19.79 -22.06 34.64
C ARG A 218 -21.16 -21.94 33.96
N SER A 219 -21.72 -20.73 33.97
CA SER A 219 -22.88 -20.39 33.16
C SER A 219 -22.48 -20.24 31.69
N GLY A 220 -23.38 -20.56 30.77
CA GLY A 220 -23.15 -20.40 29.34
C GLY A 220 -24.17 -21.16 28.50
N VAL A 221 -23.84 -21.36 27.24
CA VAL A 221 -24.62 -22.15 26.29
C VAL A 221 -23.88 -23.44 25.98
N VAL A 222 -24.63 -24.54 25.92
CA VAL A 222 -24.07 -25.85 25.61
C VAL A 222 -23.72 -25.92 24.12
N ASP A 223 -22.44 -26.09 23.84
CA ASP A 223 -21.88 -26.38 22.53
C ASP A 223 -21.41 -27.84 22.47
N ASN A 224 -21.66 -28.52 21.35
CA ASN A 224 -21.21 -29.89 21.10
C ASN A 224 -21.57 -30.92 22.21
N LEU A 225 -22.85 -31.20 22.38
CA LEU A 225 -23.40 -32.27 23.21
C LEU A 225 -23.18 -33.64 22.56
N SER A 226 -22.33 -34.46 23.18
CA SER A 226 -21.92 -35.78 22.70
C SER A 226 -22.40 -36.94 23.60
N ILE A 227 -23.39 -36.66 24.45
CA ILE A 227 -24.00 -37.64 25.37
C ILE A 227 -25.52 -37.71 25.23
N GLN A 228 -26.06 -38.88 25.52
CA GLN A 228 -27.49 -39.15 25.71
C GLN A 228 -27.66 -40.18 26.83
N ASP A 229 -28.90 -40.33 27.29
CA ASP A 229 -29.26 -41.32 28.31
C ASP A 229 -28.89 -42.74 27.82
N GLY A 230 -28.23 -43.52 28.66
CA GLY A 230 -27.73 -44.87 28.37
C GLY A 230 -26.33 -44.95 27.75
N PHE A 231 -25.68 -43.82 27.43
CA PHE A 231 -24.36 -43.85 26.80
C PHE A 231 -23.26 -44.32 27.76
N TYR A 232 -22.38 -45.20 27.26
CA TYR A 232 -21.11 -45.46 27.93
C TYR A 232 -20.09 -44.37 27.58
N VAL A 233 -19.41 -43.84 28.59
CA VAL A 233 -18.47 -42.73 28.49
C VAL A 233 -17.13 -43.09 29.12
N THR A 234 -16.07 -42.49 28.60
CA THR A 234 -14.70 -42.69 29.08
C THR A 234 -14.02 -41.32 29.27
N PRO A 235 -12.95 -41.21 30.08
CA PRO A 235 -12.28 -39.93 30.32
C PRO A 235 -11.71 -39.25 29.08
N ALA A 236 -11.41 -40.03 28.03
CA ALA A 236 -10.94 -39.50 26.75
C ALA A 236 -12.04 -38.78 25.95
N LYS A 237 -13.31 -39.03 26.26
CA LYS A 237 -14.45 -38.48 25.50
C LYS A 237 -14.92 -37.17 26.15
N THR A 238 -14.98 -36.10 25.36
CA THR A 238 -15.69 -34.87 25.73
C THR A 238 -17.18 -35.12 25.73
N LEU A 239 -17.86 -34.84 26.85
CA LEU A 239 -19.30 -35.06 26.97
C LEU A 239 -20.11 -33.90 26.39
N MET A 240 -19.67 -32.70 26.71
CA MET A 240 -20.24 -31.44 26.24
C MET A 240 -19.22 -30.32 26.41
N SER A 241 -19.42 -29.22 25.71
CA SER A 241 -18.71 -27.96 25.94
C SER A 241 -19.71 -26.90 26.38
N ILE A 242 -19.29 -26.00 27.25
CA ILE A 242 -20.12 -24.88 27.71
C ILE A 242 -19.36 -23.61 27.36
N ALA A 243 -19.95 -22.79 26.50
CA ALA A 243 -19.36 -21.55 26.03
C ALA A 243 -20.13 -20.35 26.60
N ASP A 244 -19.41 -19.36 27.11
CA ASP A 244 -20.00 -18.07 27.45
C ASP A 244 -20.20 -17.26 26.15
N LEU A 245 -21.38 -16.64 26.01
CA LEU A 245 -21.75 -15.83 24.84
C LEU A 245 -21.70 -14.33 25.12
N SER A 246 -21.30 -13.91 26.33
CA SER A 246 -21.22 -12.50 26.71
C SER A 246 -20.13 -11.74 25.95
N GLU A 247 -19.10 -12.43 25.47
CA GLU A 247 -18.08 -11.91 24.57
C GLU A 247 -17.85 -12.91 23.44
N LEU A 248 -17.83 -12.42 22.20
CA LEU A 248 -17.54 -13.22 21.02
C LEU A 248 -16.26 -12.75 20.35
N TRP A 249 -15.60 -13.66 19.65
CA TRP A 249 -14.49 -13.31 18.78
C TRP A 249 -15.02 -13.03 17.39
N LEU A 250 -14.64 -11.91 16.82
CA LEU A 250 -14.84 -11.60 15.42
C LEU A 250 -13.52 -11.83 14.69
N GLU A 251 -13.49 -12.86 13.86
CA GLU A 251 -12.33 -13.22 13.06
C GLU A 251 -12.45 -12.58 11.68
N ALA A 252 -11.72 -11.48 11.47
CA ALA A 252 -11.63 -10.78 10.21
C ALA A 252 -10.60 -11.44 9.29
N GLU A 253 -10.92 -11.54 8.01
CA GLU A 253 -10.00 -12.10 7.00
C GLU A 253 -9.36 -10.98 6.17
N VAL A 254 -8.08 -10.68 6.40
CA VAL A 254 -7.39 -9.59 5.69
C VAL A 254 -6.52 -10.16 4.57
N PHE A 255 -6.58 -9.61 3.36
CA PHE A 255 -5.72 -10.09 2.26
C PHE A 255 -4.24 -9.86 2.55
N GLU A 256 -3.38 -10.78 2.09
CA GLU A 256 -1.93 -10.73 2.24
C GLU A 256 -1.32 -9.36 1.89
N ARG A 257 -1.75 -8.76 0.77
CA ARG A 257 -1.26 -7.44 0.31
C ARG A 257 -1.50 -6.29 1.31
N GLN A 258 -2.46 -6.45 2.22
CA GLN A 258 -2.87 -5.46 3.23
C GLN A 258 -2.37 -5.85 4.64
N ALA A 259 -1.75 -7.02 4.80
CA ALA A 259 -1.28 -7.54 6.09
C ALA A 259 -0.37 -6.55 6.82
N SER A 260 0.51 -5.87 6.09
CA SER A 260 1.46 -4.87 6.65
C SER A 260 0.78 -3.63 7.23
N TRP A 261 -0.49 -3.38 6.91
CA TRP A 261 -1.21 -2.20 7.35
C TRP A 261 -1.97 -2.44 8.66
N VAL A 262 -2.23 -3.70 9.01
CA VAL A 262 -2.95 -4.07 10.23
C VAL A 262 -2.00 -4.13 11.43
N LYS A 263 -2.40 -3.49 12.52
CA LYS A 263 -1.67 -3.50 13.80
C LYS A 263 -2.62 -3.74 14.95
N VAL A 264 -2.12 -4.38 16.01
CA VAL A 264 -2.86 -4.56 17.26
C VAL A 264 -3.21 -3.19 17.85
N GLY A 265 -4.43 -3.05 18.37
CA GLY A 265 -4.95 -1.79 18.92
C GLY A 265 -5.65 -0.86 17.92
N GLN A 266 -5.62 -1.15 16.62
CA GLN A 266 -6.37 -0.37 15.63
C GLN A 266 -7.89 -0.45 15.87
N SER A 267 -8.59 0.65 15.64
CA SER A 267 -10.06 0.70 15.77
C SER A 267 -10.72 -0.05 14.62
N VAL A 268 -11.73 -0.84 14.96
CA VAL A 268 -12.51 -1.67 14.05
C VAL A 268 -13.98 -1.33 14.22
N THR A 269 -14.67 -1.14 13.11
CA THR A 269 -16.13 -1.04 13.08
C THR A 269 -16.68 -2.29 12.39
N ALA A 270 -17.51 -3.04 13.11
CA ALA A 270 -18.23 -4.18 12.56
C ALA A 270 -19.70 -3.85 12.36
N GLU A 271 -20.25 -4.27 11.23
CA GLU A 271 -21.66 -4.15 10.86
C GLU A 271 -22.18 -5.53 10.46
N LEU A 272 -23.36 -5.89 10.94
CA LEU A 272 -23.96 -7.20 10.69
C LEU A 272 -25.28 -7.02 9.96
N ASP A 273 -25.46 -7.75 8.87
CA ASP A 273 -26.64 -7.62 8.00
C ASP A 273 -27.96 -7.94 8.73
N PHE A 274 -27.90 -8.77 9.78
CA PHE A 274 -29.09 -9.10 10.56
C PHE A 274 -29.58 -7.94 11.44
N LEU A 275 -28.73 -6.93 11.68
CA LEU A 275 -29.03 -5.71 12.46
C LEU A 275 -28.63 -4.46 11.66
N PRO A 276 -29.37 -4.13 10.59
CA PRO A 276 -29.04 -3.00 9.74
C PRO A 276 -29.01 -1.70 10.55
N GLY A 277 -27.94 -0.91 10.39
CA GLY A 277 -27.75 0.38 11.06
C GLY A 277 -27.14 0.31 12.45
N GLN A 278 -26.88 -0.87 13.02
CA GLN A 278 -26.11 -1.01 14.26
C GLN A 278 -24.63 -1.24 13.94
N ARG A 279 -23.78 -0.35 14.45
CA ARG A 279 -22.33 -0.43 14.32
C ARG A 279 -21.70 -0.81 15.65
N PHE A 280 -20.88 -1.85 15.62
CA PHE A 280 -20.15 -2.33 16.76
C PHE A 280 -18.71 -1.85 16.67
N GLN A 281 -18.31 -1.01 17.62
CA GLN A 281 -16.94 -0.50 17.70
C GLN A 281 -16.11 -1.37 18.64
N SER A 282 -14.93 -1.76 18.18
CA SER A 282 -13.95 -2.47 19.00
C SER A 282 -12.53 -2.19 18.49
N THR A 283 -11.55 -2.95 18.97
CA THR A 283 -10.15 -2.84 18.58
C THR A 283 -9.59 -4.21 18.20
N VAL A 284 -8.58 -4.21 17.34
CA VAL A 284 -7.79 -5.42 17.03
C VAL A 284 -7.13 -5.92 18.31
N ASP A 285 -7.51 -7.13 18.73
CA ASP A 285 -6.99 -7.81 19.92
C ASP A 285 -5.72 -8.60 19.58
N PHE A 286 -5.78 -9.36 18.49
CA PHE A 286 -4.71 -10.28 18.13
C PHE A 286 -4.62 -10.47 16.62
N ILE A 287 -3.40 -10.65 16.11
CA ILE A 287 -3.13 -10.94 14.70
C ILE A 287 -2.48 -12.31 14.64
N TYR A 288 -3.08 -13.25 13.93
CA TYR A 288 -2.52 -14.60 13.82
C TYR A 288 -1.21 -14.58 13.03
N PRO A 289 -0.17 -15.32 13.45
CA PRO A 289 1.14 -15.30 12.79
C PRO A 289 1.18 -16.08 11.47
N THR A 290 0.08 -16.74 11.10
CA THR A 290 -0.04 -17.61 9.93
C THR A 290 -1.16 -17.13 9.02
N LEU A 291 -0.94 -17.22 7.71
CA LEU A 291 -1.99 -17.05 6.72
C LEU A 291 -2.74 -18.36 6.49
N ASP A 292 -4.02 -18.26 6.19
CA ASP A 292 -4.81 -19.39 5.72
C ASP A 292 -4.38 -19.74 4.28
N ALA A 293 -3.96 -20.97 4.05
CA ALA A 293 -3.43 -21.41 2.76
C ALA A 293 -4.52 -21.49 1.66
N ASN A 294 -5.78 -21.67 2.04
CA ASN A 294 -6.88 -21.81 1.08
C ASN A 294 -7.38 -20.45 0.59
N THR A 295 -7.57 -19.51 1.51
CA THR A 295 -8.09 -18.17 1.20
C THR A 295 -6.97 -17.15 0.95
N ARG A 296 -5.72 -17.45 1.34
CA ARG A 296 -4.58 -16.51 1.35
C ARG A 296 -4.88 -15.24 2.15
N THR A 297 -5.61 -15.39 3.25
CA THR A 297 -5.94 -14.30 4.17
C THR A 297 -5.22 -14.45 5.50
N LEU A 298 -4.83 -13.32 6.07
CA LEU A 298 -4.36 -13.17 7.44
C LEU A 298 -5.57 -13.04 8.36
N LYS A 299 -5.68 -13.91 9.36
CA LYS A 299 -6.75 -13.83 10.35
C LYS A 299 -6.42 -12.78 11.40
N VAL A 300 -7.38 -11.89 11.66
CA VAL A 300 -7.28 -10.82 12.64
C VAL A 300 -8.44 -10.95 13.61
N ARG A 301 -8.14 -11.07 14.90
CA ARG A 301 -9.12 -11.27 15.96
C ARG A 301 -9.50 -9.94 16.60
N VAL A 302 -10.79 -9.74 16.76
CA VAL A 302 -11.41 -8.59 17.41
C VAL A 302 -12.36 -9.12 18.48
N ARG A 303 -12.31 -8.57 19.69
CA ARG A 303 -13.24 -8.97 20.76
C ARG A 303 -14.50 -8.14 20.69
N LEU A 304 -15.67 -8.77 20.72
CA LEU A 304 -16.94 -8.09 20.60
C LEU A 304 -17.85 -8.41 21.80
N ALA A 305 -18.22 -7.37 22.54
CA ALA A 305 -19.15 -7.50 23.66
C ALA A 305 -20.56 -7.81 23.16
N ASN A 306 -21.25 -8.73 23.83
CA ASN A 306 -22.58 -9.20 23.50
C ASN A 306 -23.49 -9.25 24.75
N PRO A 307 -23.70 -8.12 25.46
CA PRO A 307 -24.47 -8.10 26.69
C PRO A 307 -25.94 -8.51 26.49
N ASP A 308 -26.51 -8.22 25.31
CA ASP A 308 -27.90 -8.51 24.99
C ASP A 308 -28.11 -9.95 24.45
N GLY A 309 -27.04 -10.73 24.26
CA GLY A 309 -27.11 -12.10 23.71
C GLY A 309 -27.63 -12.18 22.27
N ARG A 310 -27.61 -11.06 21.53
CA ARG A 310 -28.18 -10.95 20.17
C ARG A 310 -27.22 -11.48 19.11
N LEU A 311 -25.92 -11.31 19.35
CA LEU A 311 -24.88 -11.84 18.48
C LEU A 311 -24.77 -13.35 18.72
N LYS A 312 -24.69 -14.11 17.63
CA LYS A 312 -24.55 -15.57 17.69
C LYS A 312 -23.29 -16.01 16.94
N PRO A 313 -22.62 -17.06 17.41
CA PRO A 313 -21.53 -17.68 16.67
C PRO A 313 -21.97 -18.09 15.25
N LYS A 314 -21.00 -18.14 14.34
CA LYS A 314 -21.11 -18.39 12.90
C LYS A 314 -21.87 -17.33 12.12
N MET A 315 -22.24 -16.22 12.74
CA MET A 315 -22.75 -15.06 12.01
C MET A 315 -21.64 -14.41 11.19
N PHE A 316 -22.04 -13.78 10.09
CA PHE A 316 -21.19 -13.03 9.19
C PHE A 316 -21.26 -11.54 9.53
N ALA A 317 -20.12 -10.85 9.42
CA ALA A 317 -20.03 -9.42 9.63
C ALA A 317 -19.16 -8.75 8.56
N HIS A 318 -19.57 -7.54 8.18
CA HIS A 318 -18.75 -6.61 7.44
C HIS A 318 -17.88 -5.82 8.41
N ILE A 319 -16.61 -5.66 8.08
CA ILE A 319 -15.59 -5.11 8.97
C ILE A 319 -14.86 -4.01 8.25
N ASP A 320 -14.80 -2.83 8.87
CA ASP A 320 -13.97 -1.72 8.45
C ASP A 320 -12.89 -1.50 9.51
N ILE A 321 -11.65 -1.83 9.16
CA ILE A 321 -10.47 -1.63 10.02
C ILE A 321 -9.82 -0.32 9.61
N ASN A 322 -9.67 0.60 10.57
CA ASN A 322 -8.92 1.82 10.35
C ASN A 322 -7.41 1.53 10.38
N ALA A 323 -6.81 1.48 9.20
CA ALA A 323 -5.40 1.18 8.98
C ALA A 323 -4.59 2.45 8.62
N SER A 324 -4.99 3.60 9.16
CA SER A 324 -4.28 4.86 8.98
C SER A 324 -2.79 4.74 9.34
N ARG A 325 -1.93 5.31 8.48
CA ARG A 325 -0.49 5.43 8.76
C ARG A 325 -0.21 6.77 9.44
N ASP A 326 0.55 6.74 10.53
CA ASP A 326 0.98 7.97 11.24
C ASP A 326 2.03 8.80 10.48
N THR A 327 2.57 8.26 9.37
CA THR A 327 3.57 8.96 8.56
C THR A 327 2.91 10.00 7.67
N GLN A 328 3.33 11.26 7.82
CA GLN A 328 3.02 12.31 6.86
C GLN A 328 3.71 12.00 5.53
N THR A 329 2.93 12.04 4.46
CA THR A 329 3.38 11.77 3.09
C THR A 329 2.73 12.75 2.13
N LEU A 330 3.29 12.89 0.93
CA LEU A 330 2.71 13.77 -0.08
C LEU A 330 1.50 13.08 -0.71
N LEU A 331 0.33 13.71 -0.60
CA LEU A 331 -0.94 13.18 -1.07
C LEU A 331 -1.45 13.99 -2.25
N VAL A 332 -1.92 13.27 -3.27
CA VAL A 332 -2.64 13.84 -4.40
C VAL A 332 -3.99 13.13 -4.56
N PRO A 333 -5.01 13.78 -5.13
CA PRO A 333 -6.25 13.09 -5.49
C PRO A 333 -5.94 11.91 -6.40
N LYS A 334 -6.53 10.75 -6.12
CA LYS A 334 -6.26 9.49 -6.82
C LYS A 334 -6.49 9.60 -8.32
N GLU A 335 -7.45 10.41 -8.75
CA GLU A 335 -7.79 10.63 -10.15
C GLU A 335 -6.69 11.35 -10.94
N ALA A 336 -5.82 12.10 -10.27
CA ALA A 336 -4.71 12.82 -10.91
C ALA A 336 -3.58 11.89 -11.37
N VAL A 337 -3.52 10.66 -10.83
CA VAL A 337 -2.46 9.70 -11.14
C VAL A 337 -2.83 8.89 -12.37
N ILE A 338 -2.04 9.04 -13.44
CA ILE A 338 -2.14 8.24 -14.66
C ILE A 338 -1.18 7.05 -14.54
N ARG A 339 -1.74 5.83 -14.52
CA ARG A 339 -0.95 4.59 -14.44
C ARG A 339 -0.61 4.09 -15.84
N GLY A 340 0.66 4.19 -16.22
CA GLY A 340 1.19 3.57 -17.43
C GLY A 340 1.74 2.17 -17.16
N ALA A 341 2.08 1.44 -18.23
CA ALA A 341 2.64 0.09 -18.11
C ALA A 341 4.07 0.07 -17.52
N LYS A 342 4.85 1.13 -17.75
CA LYS A 342 6.26 1.23 -17.31
C LYS A 342 6.50 2.30 -16.25
N GLN A 343 5.67 3.34 -16.22
CA GLN A 343 5.85 4.52 -15.38
C GLN A 343 4.48 5.11 -15.02
N ASN A 344 4.36 5.64 -13.81
CA ASN A 344 3.22 6.44 -13.38
C ASN A 344 3.54 7.91 -13.61
N ARG A 345 2.52 8.70 -13.94
CA ARG A 345 2.70 10.11 -14.28
C ARG A 345 1.55 10.95 -13.75
N VAL A 346 1.82 12.23 -13.52
CA VAL A 346 0.85 13.24 -13.10
C VAL A 346 1.05 14.48 -13.96
N VAL A 347 -0.03 15.15 -14.32
CA VAL A 347 0.02 16.41 -15.07
C VAL A 347 0.03 17.57 -14.08
N LEU A 348 1.13 18.32 -14.04
CA LEU A 348 1.26 19.57 -13.30
C LEU A 348 0.58 20.72 -14.03
N ALA A 349 -0.13 21.56 -13.28
CA ALA A 349 -0.66 22.83 -13.75
C ALA A 349 0.25 23.97 -13.23
N LEU A 350 1.04 24.54 -14.13
CA LEU A 350 2.02 25.60 -13.80
C LEU A 350 1.39 27.00 -13.73
N GLY A 351 0.10 27.12 -14.07
CA GLY A 351 -0.62 28.39 -14.17
C GLY A 351 -0.67 28.91 -15.61
N GLU A 352 -1.54 29.90 -15.84
CA GLU A 352 -1.66 30.60 -17.14
C GLU A 352 -1.91 29.68 -18.34
N GLY A 353 -2.62 28.56 -18.14
CA GLY A 353 -2.89 27.57 -19.20
C GLY A 353 -1.70 26.66 -19.55
N ARG A 354 -0.62 26.68 -18.75
CA ARG A 354 0.56 25.83 -18.95
C ARG A 354 0.46 24.52 -18.15
N PHE A 355 0.73 23.41 -18.83
CA PHE A 355 0.69 22.06 -18.25
C PHE A 355 1.95 21.26 -18.57
N LYS A 356 2.36 20.37 -17.67
CA LYS A 356 3.53 19.52 -17.85
C LYS A 356 3.30 18.13 -17.27
N SER A 357 3.53 17.09 -18.06
CA SER A 357 3.55 15.71 -17.54
C SER A 357 4.86 15.42 -16.81
N VAL A 358 4.75 14.91 -15.58
CA VAL A 358 5.89 14.54 -14.74
C VAL A 358 5.74 13.08 -14.30
N GLU A 359 6.83 12.33 -14.38
CA GLU A 359 6.91 10.97 -13.85
C GLU A 359 6.91 10.99 -12.32
N VAL A 360 6.12 10.10 -11.71
CA VAL A 360 5.99 10.01 -10.25
C VAL A 360 6.14 8.58 -9.76
N GLN A 361 6.73 8.42 -8.59
CA GLN A 361 6.71 7.16 -7.86
C GLN A 361 5.55 7.17 -6.89
N VAL A 362 4.62 6.22 -7.06
CA VAL A 362 3.36 6.17 -6.29
C VAL A 362 3.45 5.05 -5.25
N GLY A 363 3.04 5.36 -4.03
CA GLY A 363 3.00 4.46 -2.89
C GLY A 363 1.62 3.82 -2.70
N ALA A 364 1.12 3.87 -1.46
CA ALA A 364 -0.20 3.36 -1.12
C ALA A 364 -1.34 4.23 -1.68
N PHE A 365 -2.52 3.63 -1.83
CA PHE A 365 -3.74 4.33 -2.22
C PHE A 365 -4.76 4.22 -1.10
N SER A 366 -5.48 5.32 -0.85
CA SER A 366 -6.75 5.30 -0.12
C SER A 366 -7.93 5.30 -1.11
N ASP A 367 -9.14 5.44 -0.58
CA ASP A 367 -10.35 5.55 -1.41
C ASP A 367 -10.30 6.80 -2.31
N GLU A 368 -9.78 7.93 -1.80
CA GLU A 368 -9.80 9.25 -2.48
C GLU A 368 -8.41 9.78 -2.86
N GLN A 369 -7.35 9.35 -2.17
CA GLN A 369 -6.00 9.92 -2.33
C GLN A 369 -4.96 8.86 -2.69
N ALA A 370 -3.88 9.29 -3.32
CA ALA A 370 -2.71 8.49 -3.63
C ALA A 370 -1.48 9.10 -2.96
N GLU A 371 -0.65 8.24 -2.37
CA GLU A 371 0.65 8.60 -1.82
C GLU A 371 1.69 8.77 -2.93
N ILE A 372 2.45 9.84 -2.89
CA ILE A 372 3.55 10.12 -3.82
C ILE A 372 4.87 10.06 -3.05
N LEU A 373 5.72 9.11 -3.42
CA LEU A 373 7.03 8.88 -2.83
C LEU A 373 8.10 9.80 -3.45
N ALA A 374 7.98 10.10 -4.74
CA ALA A 374 8.90 10.98 -5.46
C ALA A 374 8.24 11.57 -6.73
N GLY A 375 8.77 12.72 -7.18
CA GLY A 375 8.41 13.36 -8.45
C GLY A 375 7.56 14.63 -8.33
N LEU A 376 6.98 14.90 -7.16
CA LEU A 376 6.19 16.10 -6.87
C LEU A 376 6.66 16.78 -5.58
N GLN A 377 6.32 18.06 -5.43
CA GLN A 377 6.56 18.85 -4.23
C GLN A 377 5.24 19.28 -3.58
N ALA A 378 5.28 19.56 -2.28
CA ALA A 378 4.13 20.10 -1.57
C ALA A 378 3.77 21.49 -2.12
N GLY A 379 2.48 21.72 -2.39
CA GLY A 379 1.96 22.94 -3.01
C GLY A 379 1.83 22.88 -4.53
N ASP A 380 2.35 21.84 -5.19
CA ASP A 380 2.15 21.64 -6.63
C ASP A 380 0.67 21.46 -6.96
N ARG A 381 0.20 22.12 -8.02
CA ARG A 381 -1.15 21.88 -8.56
C ARG A 381 -1.11 20.76 -9.57
N VAL A 382 -1.92 19.73 -9.33
CA VAL A 382 -2.06 18.57 -10.20
C VAL A 382 -3.43 18.58 -10.87
N VAL A 383 -3.50 18.14 -12.12
CA VAL A 383 -4.77 18.06 -12.85
C VAL A 383 -5.54 16.80 -12.43
N THR A 384 -6.80 16.96 -12.03
CA THR A 384 -7.68 15.86 -11.57
C THR A 384 -8.74 15.47 -12.61
N SER A 385 -8.98 16.29 -13.64
CA SER A 385 -9.87 15.97 -14.76
C SER A 385 -9.25 16.31 -16.10
N ALA A 386 -9.59 15.54 -17.13
CA ALA A 386 -9.00 15.66 -18.48
C ALA A 386 -7.47 15.48 -18.54
N GLN A 387 -6.88 14.94 -17.48
CA GLN A 387 -5.45 14.65 -17.34
C GLN A 387 -4.91 13.77 -18.48
N PHE A 388 -5.72 12.84 -19.01
CA PHE A 388 -5.32 11.98 -20.13
C PHE A 388 -5.09 12.75 -21.45
N LEU A 389 -5.93 13.75 -21.73
CA LEU A 389 -5.83 14.55 -22.95
C LEU A 389 -4.64 15.49 -22.87
N LEU A 390 -4.47 16.14 -21.71
CA LEU A 390 -3.32 17.00 -21.43
C LEU A 390 -2.00 16.22 -21.45
N ASP A 391 -1.99 15.01 -20.89
CA ASP A 391 -0.83 14.13 -20.94
C ASP A 391 -0.50 13.70 -22.37
N SER A 392 -1.51 13.35 -23.17
CA SER A 392 -1.31 12.97 -24.56
C SER A 392 -0.67 14.11 -25.37
N GLU A 393 -1.13 15.35 -25.16
CA GLU A 393 -0.59 16.52 -25.84
C GLU A 393 0.84 16.89 -25.35
N SER A 394 1.08 16.80 -24.05
CA SER A 394 2.41 16.99 -23.45
C SER A 394 3.40 15.92 -23.91
N SER A 395 2.98 14.67 -24.00
CA SER A 395 3.82 13.57 -24.50
C SER A 395 4.14 13.74 -25.98
N LYS A 396 3.16 14.04 -26.84
CA LYS A 396 3.39 14.28 -28.28
C LYS A 396 4.42 15.38 -28.50
N THR A 397 4.21 16.55 -27.90
CA THR A 397 5.12 17.70 -28.05
C THR A 397 6.52 17.40 -27.52
N SER A 398 6.62 16.66 -26.42
CA SER A 398 7.91 16.18 -25.88
C SER A 398 8.62 15.25 -26.87
N ASP A 399 7.89 14.34 -27.49
CA ASP A 399 8.44 13.35 -28.43
C ASP A 399 8.94 14.05 -29.70
N PHE A 400 8.18 14.99 -30.24
CA PHE A 400 8.61 15.83 -31.37
C PHE A 400 9.84 16.67 -31.04
N LYS A 401 9.90 17.28 -29.84
CA LYS A 401 11.10 18.02 -29.40
C LYS A 401 12.32 17.12 -29.28
N ARG A 402 12.17 15.86 -28.83
CA ARG A 402 13.29 14.89 -28.78
C ARG A 402 13.76 14.49 -30.17
N MET A 403 12.85 14.26 -31.11
CA MET A 403 13.20 13.95 -32.51
C MET A 403 13.88 15.15 -33.19
N ALA A 404 13.32 16.36 -33.04
CA ALA A 404 13.88 17.59 -33.60
C ALA A 404 15.22 17.99 -32.98
N ALA A 405 15.45 17.70 -31.68
CA ALA A 405 16.75 17.89 -31.05
C ALA A 405 17.81 16.89 -31.59
N GLN A 406 17.37 15.73 -32.09
CA GLN A 406 18.22 14.74 -32.73
C GLN A 406 18.56 15.12 -34.18
N GLU A 407 17.63 15.79 -34.88
CA GLU A 407 17.85 16.36 -36.23
C GLU A 407 18.67 17.67 -36.21
N ASN A 408 18.56 18.46 -35.13
CA ASN A 408 19.32 19.71 -34.94
C ASN A 408 20.61 19.52 -34.11
N MET A 409 21.12 18.29 -33.96
CA MET A 409 22.55 18.16 -33.68
C MET A 409 23.25 18.75 -34.91
N PRO A 410 24.08 19.80 -34.78
CA PRO A 410 24.90 20.22 -35.89
C PRO A 410 25.63 18.97 -36.39
N GLU A 411 25.70 18.75 -37.72
CA GLU A 411 26.86 18.07 -38.27
C GLU A 411 28.05 18.86 -37.74
N MET A 412 28.62 18.39 -36.63
CA MET A 412 29.90 18.87 -36.16
C MET A 412 30.84 18.49 -37.29
N ASP A 413 31.26 19.51 -38.04
CA ASP A 413 32.40 19.46 -38.92
C ASP A 413 33.55 18.82 -38.13
N MET A 414 33.82 17.54 -38.42
CA MET A 414 34.86 16.72 -37.81
C MET A 414 36.25 17.14 -38.32
N SER A 415 36.52 18.45 -38.38
CA SER A 415 37.82 18.99 -38.75
C SER A 415 38.48 19.82 -37.65
N SER A 416 37.84 19.99 -36.49
CA SER A 416 38.51 20.64 -35.33
C SER A 416 37.90 20.29 -33.97
N ALA A 417 37.71 19.00 -33.71
CA ALA A 417 37.65 18.47 -32.36
C ALA A 417 38.40 17.13 -32.35
N GLU A 418 39.53 17.10 -31.66
CA GLU A 418 40.29 15.88 -31.35
C GLU A 418 39.40 14.96 -30.48
N GLN A 419 38.50 14.22 -31.11
CA GLN A 419 38.00 12.98 -30.58
C GLN A 419 39.12 11.96 -30.76
N GLN A 420 39.94 11.82 -29.72
CA GLN A 420 40.81 10.68 -29.55
C GLN A 420 39.92 9.42 -29.49
N THR A 421 39.62 8.83 -30.64
CA THR A 421 39.44 7.38 -30.71
C THR A 421 40.69 6.79 -30.05
N PRO A 422 40.54 5.92 -29.04
CA PRO A 422 41.70 5.28 -28.44
C PRO A 422 42.53 4.65 -29.55
N PRO A 423 43.85 4.84 -29.58
CA PRO A 423 44.70 4.27 -30.61
C PRO A 423 44.43 2.76 -30.72
N GLU A 424 44.26 2.27 -31.94
CA GLU A 424 44.00 0.85 -32.20
C GLU A 424 45.19 -0.01 -31.81
N ASN A 425 46.40 0.56 -31.76
CA ASN A 425 47.62 -0.06 -31.25
C ASN A 425 48.15 0.70 -30.02
N VAL A 426 48.51 -0.04 -28.98
CA VAL A 426 49.14 0.53 -27.78
C VAL A 426 50.37 -0.27 -27.40
N TRP A 427 51.46 0.43 -27.08
CA TRP A 427 52.63 -0.18 -26.46
C TRP A 427 52.45 -0.22 -24.94
N VAL A 428 52.45 -1.42 -24.38
CA VAL A 428 52.26 -1.66 -22.94
C VAL A 428 53.45 -2.39 -22.35
N ASN A 429 53.90 -1.94 -21.17
CA ASN A 429 54.87 -2.70 -20.38
C ASN A 429 54.21 -3.99 -19.90
N ALA A 430 54.82 -5.12 -20.21
CA ALA A 430 54.26 -6.42 -19.89
C ALA A 430 55.36 -7.46 -19.61
N SER A 431 54.97 -8.57 -19.01
CA SER A 431 55.80 -9.76 -18.88
C SER A 431 55.02 -10.98 -19.38
N VAL A 432 55.62 -11.73 -20.30
CA VAL A 432 55.01 -12.95 -20.85
C VAL A 432 55.26 -14.10 -19.87
N ASN A 433 54.18 -14.71 -19.37
CA ASN A 433 54.25 -15.81 -18.40
C ASN A 433 54.46 -17.16 -19.10
N SER A 434 53.71 -17.40 -20.18
CA SER A 434 53.76 -18.66 -20.95
C SER A 434 53.29 -18.46 -22.40
N ILE A 435 53.85 -19.26 -23.32
CA ILE A 435 53.53 -19.25 -24.75
C ILE A 435 52.92 -20.60 -25.13
N ASP A 436 51.71 -20.60 -25.69
CA ASP A 436 51.07 -21.78 -26.29
C ASP A 436 51.25 -21.74 -27.81
N LEU A 437 52.29 -22.42 -28.30
CA LEU A 437 52.66 -22.50 -29.72
C LEU A 437 51.59 -23.22 -30.56
N SER A 438 50.81 -24.12 -29.98
CA SER A 438 49.76 -24.87 -30.70
C SER A 438 48.56 -24.00 -31.08
N ASN A 439 48.25 -23.00 -30.25
CA ASN A 439 47.08 -22.14 -30.45
C ASN A 439 47.44 -20.66 -30.73
N GLY A 440 48.73 -20.33 -30.82
CA GLY A 440 49.21 -18.96 -31.05
C GLY A 440 48.76 -17.98 -29.96
N LYS A 441 48.75 -18.43 -28.70
CA LYS A 441 48.30 -17.64 -27.55
C LYS A 441 49.42 -17.35 -26.58
N LEU A 442 49.40 -16.15 -26.02
CA LEU A 442 50.38 -15.63 -25.07
C LEU A 442 49.65 -15.29 -23.77
N ASN A 443 50.01 -15.92 -22.66
CA ASN A 443 49.54 -15.48 -21.35
C ASN A 443 50.47 -14.36 -20.86
N VAL A 444 49.92 -13.16 -20.71
CA VAL A 444 50.69 -11.95 -20.46
C VAL A 444 50.14 -11.22 -19.24
N ASN A 445 51.04 -10.81 -18.34
CA ASN A 445 50.73 -9.82 -17.33
C ASN A 445 51.09 -8.43 -17.88
N HIS A 446 50.09 -7.58 -18.15
CA HIS A 446 50.31 -6.26 -18.70
C HIS A 446 49.98 -5.17 -17.68
N ALA A 447 50.73 -4.08 -17.70
CA ALA A 447 50.43 -2.89 -16.92
C ALA A 447 49.11 -2.25 -17.38
N ALA A 448 48.54 -1.34 -16.59
CA ALA A 448 47.31 -0.63 -16.97
C ALA A 448 47.47 0.04 -18.35
N ILE A 449 46.41 -0.02 -19.17
CA ILE A 449 46.31 0.64 -20.48
C ILE A 449 45.26 1.74 -20.35
N PRO A 450 45.65 2.98 -19.99
CA PRO A 450 44.74 4.10 -19.78
C PRO A 450 43.87 4.41 -21.00
N GLU A 451 44.43 4.21 -22.20
CA GLU A 451 43.79 4.48 -23.49
C GLU A 451 42.53 3.63 -23.67
N TRP A 452 42.52 2.40 -23.16
CA TRP A 452 41.39 1.48 -23.22
C TRP A 452 40.64 1.35 -21.89
N ASN A 453 41.02 2.14 -20.89
CA ASN A 453 40.53 2.09 -19.52
C ASN A 453 40.65 0.68 -18.89
N TRP A 454 41.77 0.00 -19.17
CA TRP A 454 42.07 -1.33 -18.64
C TRP A 454 43.00 -1.25 -17.43
N PRO A 455 42.66 -1.90 -16.31
CA PRO A 455 43.57 -2.01 -15.17
C PRO A 455 44.73 -2.97 -15.50
N GLU A 456 45.76 -2.98 -14.65
CA GLU A 456 46.80 -4.02 -14.68
C GLU A 456 46.16 -5.39 -14.44
N MET A 457 46.35 -6.33 -15.37
CA MET A 457 45.77 -7.66 -15.27
C MET A 457 46.55 -8.69 -16.11
N THR A 458 46.37 -9.97 -15.76
CA THR A 458 46.92 -11.09 -16.51
C THR A 458 45.85 -11.70 -17.39
N MET A 459 46.11 -11.81 -18.70
CA MET A 459 45.16 -12.37 -19.66
C MET A 459 45.86 -12.99 -20.88
N ASP A 460 45.09 -13.74 -21.66
CA ASP A 460 45.58 -14.36 -22.90
C ASP A 460 45.38 -13.42 -24.10
N PHE A 461 46.45 -13.15 -24.81
CA PHE A 461 46.44 -12.46 -26.10
C PHE A 461 46.71 -13.45 -27.24
N HIS A 462 46.20 -13.12 -28.42
CA HIS A 462 46.61 -13.82 -29.64
C HIS A 462 47.94 -13.24 -30.13
N ALA A 463 48.84 -14.07 -30.64
CA ALA A 463 50.03 -13.60 -31.34
C ALA A 463 49.71 -13.38 -32.82
N ALA A 464 50.27 -12.32 -33.40
CA ALA A 464 50.21 -12.13 -34.84
C ALA A 464 50.99 -13.24 -35.56
N GLU A 465 50.53 -13.63 -36.75
CA GLU A 465 51.12 -14.74 -37.52
C GLU A 465 52.59 -14.50 -37.93
N TRP A 466 53.04 -13.25 -37.92
CA TRP A 466 54.40 -12.84 -38.24
C TRP A 466 55.30 -12.62 -37.01
N LEU A 467 54.76 -12.75 -35.79
CA LEU A 467 55.52 -12.59 -34.55
C LEU A 467 56.34 -13.85 -34.27
N ASP A 468 57.65 -13.72 -34.13
CA ASP A 468 58.53 -14.85 -33.78
C ASP A 468 58.37 -15.22 -32.31
N LEU A 469 57.55 -16.24 -32.05
CA LEU A 469 57.21 -16.71 -30.71
C LEU A 469 58.39 -17.37 -29.98
N GLU A 470 59.40 -17.87 -30.69
CA GLU A 470 60.57 -18.51 -30.07
C GLU A 470 61.57 -17.49 -29.52
N ALA A 471 61.53 -16.25 -30.02
CA ALA A 471 62.42 -15.16 -29.62
C ALA A 471 61.90 -14.34 -28.42
N LEU A 472 60.67 -14.58 -27.95
CA LEU A 472 60.05 -13.84 -26.85
C LEU A 472 60.63 -14.25 -25.47
N PRO A 473 61.26 -13.32 -24.71
CA PRO A 473 61.80 -13.65 -23.41
C PRO A 473 60.69 -13.77 -22.35
N LEU A 474 60.68 -14.90 -21.63
CA LEU A 474 59.68 -15.22 -20.61
C LEU A 474 60.04 -14.60 -19.26
N ASN A 475 59.02 -14.11 -18.53
CA ASN A 475 59.11 -13.56 -17.17
C ASN A 475 60.08 -12.37 -17.01
N THR A 476 60.45 -11.70 -18.08
CA THR A 476 61.23 -10.46 -18.07
C THR A 476 60.35 -9.27 -18.47
N PRO A 477 60.62 -8.06 -17.96
CA PRO A 477 59.91 -6.86 -18.37
C PRO A 477 60.27 -6.47 -19.80
N LEU A 478 59.26 -6.38 -20.65
CA LEU A 478 59.36 -6.01 -22.06
C LEU A 478 58.18 -5.11 -22.43
N GLN A 479 58.25 -4.44 -23.57
CA GLN A 479 57.13 -3.70 -24.13
C GLN A 479 56.48 -4.50 -25.24
N LEU A 480 55.16 -4.66 -25.18
CA LEU A 480 54.38 -5.31 -26.23
C LEU A 480 53.53 -4.28 -26.97
N GLU A 481 53.52 -4.37 -28.29
CA GLU A 481 52.52 -3.69 -29.10
C GLU A 481 51.27 -4.57 -29.17
N VAL A 482 50.16 -4.06 -28.62
CA VAL A 482 48.86 -4.74 -28.65
C VAL A 482 47.94 -3.98 -29.59
N ILE A 483 47.41 -4.68 -30.59
CA ILE A 483 46.43 -4.19 -31.54
C ILE A 483 45.05 -4.72 -31.16
N ARG A 484 44.08 -3.80 -31.10
CA ARG A 484 42.67 -4.12 -30.92
C ARG A 484 41.98 -4.30 -32.27
N GLU A 485 41.88 -5.53 -32.74
CA GLU A 485 41.18 -5.84 -34.00
C GLU A 485 39.65 -5.75 -33.88
N SER A 486 39.09 -5.99 -32.68
CA SER A 486 37.65 -5.87 -32.43
C SER A 486 37.35 -5.64 -30.95
N SER A 487 36.06 -5.53 -30.59
CA SER A 487 35.65 -5.36 -29.19
C SER A 487 36.10 -6.48 -28.24
N THR A 488 36.40 -7.68 -28.76
CA THR A 488 36.71 -8.88 -27.99
C THR A 488 38.00 -9.60 -28.40
N ARG A 489 38.74 -9.09 -29.39
CA ARG A 489 39.97 -9.71 -29.90
C ARG A 489 41.14 -8.72 -29.88
N TYR A 490 42.21 -9.13 -29.21
CA TYR A 490 43.44 -8.37 -29.03
C TYR A 490 44.62 -9.22 -29.47
N VAL A 491 45.48 -8.63 -30.30
CA VAL A 491 46.61 -9.33 -30.93
C VAL A 491 47.90 -8.62 -30.59
N VAL A 492 48.91 -9.35 -30.16
CA VAL A 492 50.28 -8.84 -29.99
C VAL A 492 50.95 -8.86 -31.36
N SER A 493 51.30 -7.69 -31.87
CA SER A 493 51.93 -7.52 -33.19
C SER A 493 53.45 -7.50 -33.14
N ASP A 494 54.02 -6.95 -32.07
CA ASP A 494 55.46 -6.74 -31.93
C ASP A 494 55.89 -6.66 -30.45
N PHE A 495 57.19 -6.81 -30.19
CA PHE A 495 57.76 -6.65 -28.84
C PHE A 495 59.13 -5.97 -28.86
N LEU A 496 59.41 -5.21 -27.79
CA LEU A 496 60.68 -4.57 -27.51
C LEU A 496 61.21 -5.10 -26.17
N SER A 497 62.34 -5.80 -26.20
CA SER A 497 63.04 -6.17 -24.98
C SER A 497 63.71 -4.93 -24.36
N SER A 498 63.76 -4.87 -23.03
CA SER A 498 64.41 -3.76 -22.30
C SER A 498 65.93 -3.65 -22.55
N ASP A 499 66.53 -4.65 -23.20
CA ASP A 499 67.93 -4.66 -23.66
C ASP A 499 68.09 -4.30 -25.15
N GLY A 500 67.23 -3.44 -25.72
CA GLY A 500 67.55 -2.62 -26.91
C GLY A 500 68.11 -3.31 -28.17
N GLN A 501 67.80 -4.59 -28.40
CA GLN A 501 68.08 -5.31 -29.64
C GLN A 501 66.81 -5.83 -30.28
#